data_AF-A0A5P3AZ52-F1
#
_entry.id   AF-A0A5P3AZ52-F1
#
_cell.length_a   1.000
_cell.length_b   1.000
_cell.length_c   1.000
_cell.angle_alpha   90.00
_cell.angle_beta   90.00
_cell.angle_gamma   90.00
#
_symmetry.space_group_name_H-M   'P 1'
#
loop_
_entity.id
_entity.type
_entity.pdbx_description
1 polymer ?
#
loop_
_entity_poly.entity_id
_entity_poly.type
_entity_poly.pdbx_seq_one_letter_code
_entity_poly.pdbx_strand_id
1 'polypeptide(L)'
;MKRKKLFLLMIAFLLIGTSRVVGQEKSDAAPVNLKGIWQMCFYVSGTPQVPGELKPSNSFKILSDDGKFTNMTMIPNHGAIIIGSGTYRQTAPNAYTEHVEKNLHLPQLVGVDNILEFEMKGAMSWY
;
A
#
# COMPACT_ATOMS: atom_id res chain seq x y z
N MET A 1 21.25 -58.19 14.44
CA MET A 1 20.33 -57.66 13.39
C MET A 1 19.18 -56.78 13.91
N LYS A 2 18.61 -57.03 15.11
CA LYS A 2 17.47 -56.24 15.65
C LYS A 2 17.79 -54.76 15.97
N ARG A 3 18.94 -54.46 16.59
CA ARG A 3 19.33 -53.08 16.93
C ARG A 3 19.58 -52.18 15.71
N LYS A 4 20.16 -52.72 14.63
CA LYS A 4 20.39 -51.98 13.37
C LYS A 4 19.07 -51.62 12.67
N LYS A 5 18.09 -52.52 12.68
CA LYS A 5 16.74 -52.26 12.14
C LYS A 5 15.98 -51.22 12.98
N LEU A 6 16.14 -51.24 14.31
CA LEU A 6 15.53 -50.25 15.20
C LEU A 6 16.13 -48.85 15.00
N PHE A 7 17.45 -48.77 14.79
CA PHE A 7 18.15 -47.52 14.51
C PHE A 7 17.73 -46.91 13.16
N LEU A 8 17.59 -47.75 12.13
CA LEU A 8 17.07 -47.34 10.83
C LEU A 8 15.61 -46.86 10.91
N LEU A 9 14.78 -47.49 11.75
CA LEU A 9 13.39 -47.08 11.97
C LEU A 9 13.31 -45.69 12.65
N MET A 10 14.22 -45.41 13.59
CA MET A 10 14.24 -44.14 14.31
C MET A 10 14.67 -42.96 13.41
N ILE A 11 15.65 -43.19 12.52
CA ILE A 11 16.08 -42.20 11.53
C ILE A 11 14.95 -41.90 10.53
N ALA A 12 14.20 -42.93 10.10
CA ALA A 12 13.05 -42.73 9.21
C ALA A 12 11.95 -41.89 9.87
N PHE A 13 11.68 -42.07 11.17
CA PHE A 13 10.73 -41.24 11.90
C PHE A 13 11.20 -39.79 12.09
N LEU A 14 12.51 -39.56 12.29
CA LEU A 14 13.05 -38.19 12.36
C LEU A 14 12.96 -37.44 11.02
N LEU A 15 13.10 -38.13 9.89
CA LEU A 15 13.04 -37.53 8.55
C LEU A 15 11.62 -37.18 8.10
N ILE A 16 10.60 -37.89 8.60
CA ILE A 16 9.18 -37.60 8.30
C ILE A 16 8.67 -36.41 9.15
N GLY A 17 9.30 -36.12 10.29
CA GLY A 17 8.89 -35.04 11.20
C GLY A 17 9.27 -33.62 10.78
N THR A 18 10.12 -33.43 9.76
CA THR A 18 10.60 -32.10 9.35
C THR A 18 9.89 -31.51 8.14
N SER A 19 8.96 -32.23 7.51
CA SER A 19 8.29 -31.81 6.28
C SER A 19 6.88 -31.29 6.52
N ARG A 20 6.73 -30.26 7.37
CA ARG A 20 5.60 -29.31 7.33
C ARG A 20 6.02 -27.91 7.78
N VAL A 21 6.97 -27.31 7.06
CA VAL A 21 6.85 -25.86 6.82
C VAL A 21 6.17 -25.76 5.47
N VAL A 22 4.84 -25.87 5.48
CA VAL A 22 4.05 -25.21 4.45
C VAL A 22 4.41 -23.75 4.63
N GLY A 23 5.24 -23.20 3.73
CA GLY A 23 5.34 -21.76 3.63
C GLY A 23 3.91 -21.27 3.57
N GLN A 24 3.48 -20.48 4.55
CA GLN A 24 2.22 -19.77 4.44
C GLN A 24 2.31 -19.10 3.08
N GLU A 25 1.58 -19.60 2.10
CA GLU A 25 1.14 -18.75 1.02
C GLU A 25 0.52 -17.59 1.76
N LYS A 26 1.20 -16.43 1.72
CA LYS A 26 0.61 -15.18 2.16
C LYS A 26 -0.72 -15.18 1.44
N SER A 27 -1.80 -15.37 2.20
CA SER A 27 -3.15 -15.31 1.67
C SER A 27 -3.17 -14.08 0.79
N ASP A 28 -3.36 -14.27 -0.51
CA ASP A 28 -3.45 -13.18 -1.46
C ASP A 28 -4.43 -12.21 -0.84
N ALA A 29 -3.90 -11.08 -0.41
CA ALA A 29 -4.66 -10.18 0.42
C ALA A 29 -5.86 -9.76 -0.38
N ALA A 30 -7.06 -9.84 0.20
CA ALA A 30 -8.27 -9.39 -0.48
C ALA A 30 -7.99 -7.99 -1.06
N PRO A 31 -8.06 -7.79 -2.38
CA PRO A 31 -7.68 -6.54 -3.00
C PRO A 31 -8.48 -5.41 -2.36
N VAL A 32 -7.78 -4.43 -1.80
CA VAL A 32 -8.44 -3.27 -1.22
C VAL A 32 -8.78 -2.35 -2.37
N ASN A 33 -9.99 -1.81 -2.41
CA ASN A 33 -10.41 -0.93 -3.49
C ASN A 33 -9.71 0.44 -3.36
N LEU A 34 -8.48 0.52 -3.86
CA LEU A 34 -7.69 1.75 -3.94
C LEU A 34 -8.16 2.68 -5.06
N LYS A 35 -8.94 2.15 -6.02
CA LYS A 35 -9.38 2.92 -7.18
C LYS A 35 -10.33 4.02 -6.75
N GLY A 36 -10.12 5.20 -7.31
CA GLY A 36 -10.96 6.36 -7.03
C GLY A 36 -10.19 7.66 -7.02
N ILE A 37 -10.90 8.70 -6.61
CA ILE A 37 -10.36 10.05 -6.45
C ILE A 37 -10.23 10.30 -4.95
N TRP A 38 -8.99 10.43 -4.50
CA TRP A 38 -8.64 10.69 -3.12
C TRP A 38 -8.35 12.18 -2.95
N GLN A 39 -8.99 12.81 -1.98
CA GLN A 39 -8.68 14.18 -1.59
C GLN A 39 -7.71 14.17 -0.41
N MET A 40 -6.61 14.89 -0.53
CA MET A 40 -5.68 15.09 0.58
C MET A 40 -6.37 15.90 1.68
N CYS A 41 -6.04 15.61 2.94
CA CYS A 41 -6.52 16.36 4.09
C CYS A 41 -5.33 16.83 4.96
N PHE A 42 -5.55 17.85 5.77
CA PHE A 42 -4.59 18.32 6.76
C PHE A 42 -5.30 18.67 8.07
N TYR A 43 -4.55 18.71 9.17
CA TYR A 43 -5.05 19.13 10.46
C TYR A 43 -4.92 20.65 10.60
N VAL A 44 -6.01 21.31 11.02
CA VAL A 44 -6.04 22.75 11.25
C VAL A 44 -6.37 23.02 12.72
N SER A 45 -5.55 23.83 13.37
CA SER A 45 -5.82 24.31 14.73
C SER A 45 -5.69 25.83 14.78
N GLY A 46 -6.60 26.46 15.53
CA GLY A 46 -6.52 27.90 15.83
C GLY A 46 -5.51 28.23 16.94
N THR A 47 -4.97 27.23 17.64
CA THR A 47 -3.99 27.42 18.72
C THR A 47 -2.88 26.36 18.65
N PRO A 48 -1.60 26.70 18.90
CA PRO A 48 -0.51 25.73 18.74
C PRO A 48 -0.58 24.50 19.65
N GLN A 49 -1.25 24.61 20.80
CA GLN A 49 -1.28 23.57 21.84
C GLN A 49 -2.46 22.59 21.71
N VAL A 50 -3.42 22.86 20.83
CA VAL A 50 -4.60 22.01 20.64
C VAL A 50 -4.46 21.22 19.35
N PRO A 51 -4.63 19.88 19.37
CA PRO A 51 -4.67 19.08 18.15
C PRO A 51 -5.70 19.61 17.16
N GLY A 52 -5.32 19.70 15.89
CA GLY A 52 -6.20 20.24 14.86
C GLY A 52 -7.35 19.31 14.50
N GLU A 53 -8.34 19.88 13.82
CA GLU A 53 -9.40 19.12 13.15
C GLU A 53 -8.99 18.78 11.72
N LEU A 54 -9.41 17.62 11.23
CA LEU A 54 -9.18 17.21 9.85
C LEU A 54 -10.01 18.09 8.90
N LYS A 55 -9.35 18.73 7.94
CA LYS A 55 -9.98 19.53 6.89
C LYS A 55 -9.49 19.08 5.50
N PRO A 56 -10.38 19.12 4.48
CA PRO A 56 -10.00 18.79 3.12
C PRO A 56 -9.06 19.85 2.52
N SER A 57 -8.17 19.40 1.65
CA SER A 57 -7.20 20.21 0.91
C SER A 57 -7.61 20.43 -0.54
N ASN A 58 -6.80 21.19 -1.26
CA ASN A 58 -6.92 21.43 -2.70
C ASN A 58 -6.14 20.43 -3.57
N SER A 59 -5.49 19.43 -2.96
CA SER A 59 -4.73 18.39 -3.67
C SER A 59 -5.49 17.08 -3.75
N PHE A 60 -5.43 16.43 -4.90
CA PHE A 60 -6.11 15.18 -5.21
C PHE A 60 -5.12 14.14 -5.76
N LYS A 61 -5.33 12.87 -5.42
CA LYS A 61 -4.69 11.71 -6.02
C LYS A 61 -5.75 10.89 -6.72
N ILE A 62 -5.59 10.68 -8.02
CA ILE A 62 -6.46 9.81 -8.82
C ILE A 62 -5.73 8.48 -8.96
N LEU A 63 -6.40 7.39 -8.58
CA LEU A 63 -5.97 6.01 -8.82
C LEU A 63 -6.96 5.38 -9.79
N SER A 64 -6.56 5.29 -11.06
CA SER A 64 -7.44 4.83 -12.14
C SER A 64 -7.52 3.31 -12.23
N ASP A 65 -8.54 2.83 -12.94
CA ASP A 65 -8.76 1.40 -13.16
C ASP A 65 -7.67 0.73 -14.01
N ASP A 66 -7.00 1.49 -14.88
CA ASP A 66 -5.90 1.03 -15.75
C ASP A 66 -4.53 1.02 -15.06
N GLY A 67 -4.49 1.19 -13.73
CA GLY A 67 -3.25 1.11 -12.94
C GLY A 67 -2.36 2.36 -13.05
N LYS A 68 -2.93 3.53 -13.39
CA LYS A 68 -2.19 4.80 -13.39
C LYS A 68 -2.55 5.63 -12.16
N PHE A 69 -1.57 6.39 -11.68
CA PHE A 69 -1.83 7.42 -10.68
C PHE A 69 -1.58 8.80 -11.26
N THR A 70 -2.32 9.79 -10.77
CA THR A 70 -2.10 11.21 -11.07
C THR A 70 -2.32 12.02 -9.80
N ASN A 71 -1.31 12.77 -9.40
CA ASN A 71 -1.41 13.75 -8.33
C ASN A 71 -1.63 15.13 -8.96
N MET A 72 -2.64 15.85 -8.50
CA MET A 72 -2.96 17.19 -8.98
C MET A 72 -3.27 18.13 -7.83
N THR A 73 -3.06 19.42 -8.04
CA THR A 73 -3.39 20.47 -7.09
C THR A 73 -4.23 21.54 -7.79
N MET A 74 -5.37 21.87 -7.19
CA MET A 74 -6.22 22.96 -7.62
C MET A 74 -5.63 24.29 -7.13
N ILE A 75 -5.40 25.21 -8.04
CA ILE A 75 -5.00 26.58 -7.73
C ILE A 75 -6.24 27.46 -7.90
N PRO A 76 -6.76 28.06 -6.82
CA PRO A 76 -7.95 28.92 -6.89
C PRO A 76 -7.78 29.98 -7.98
N ASN A 77 -8.77 30.10 -8.87
CA ASN A 77 -8.78 31.04 -10.01
C ASN A 77 -7.72 30.80 -11.10
N HIS A 78 -6.90 29.73 -11.02
CA HIS A 78 -5.86 29.42 -12.00
C HIS A 78 -5.96 28.01 -12.60
N GLY A 79 -6.93 27.19 -12.15
CA GLY A 79 -7.17 25.85 -12.67
C GLY A 79 -6.47 24.76 -11.86
N ALA A 80 -6.08 23.66 -12.51
CA ALA A 80 -5.42 22.53 -11.89
C ALA A 80 -4.04 22.30 -12.51
N ILE A 81 -3.06 21.92 -11.70
CA ILE A 81 -1.75 21.48 -12.19
C ILE A 81 -1.53 20.00 -11.83
N ILE A 82 -1.02 19.23 -12.78
CA ILE A 82 -0.53 17.86 -12.51
C ILE A 82 0.86 17.99 -11.90
N ILE A 83 1.01 17.51 -10.68
CA ILE A 83 2.27 17.58 -9.92
C ILE A 83 3.01 16.24 -9.87
N GLY A 84 2.35 15.13 -10.26
CA GLY A 84 3.03 13.86 -10.45
C GLY A 84 2.15 12.83 -11.15
N SER A 85 2.79 11.87 -11.81
CA SER A 85 2.13 10.81 -12.56
C SER A 85 3.00 9.57 -12.67
N GLY A 86 2.36 8.43 -12.91
CA GLY A 86 3.03 7.16 -13.18
C GLY A 86 2.06 6.00 -13.10
N THR A 87 2.58 4.82 -12.78
CA THR A 87 1.76 3.62 -12.59
C THR A 87 1.71 3.21 -11.12
N TYR A 88 0.66 2.50 -10.72
CA TYR A 88 0.53 1.97 -9.38
C TYR A 88 0.05 0.52 -9.41
N ARG A 89 0.47 -0.25 -8.41
CA ARG A 89 0.02 -1.62 -8.21
C ARG A 89 -0.04 -1.95 -6.73
N GLN A 90 -1.12 -2.58 -6.28
CA GLN A 90 -1.18 -3.14 -4.93
C GLN A 90 -0.23 -4.33 -4.84
N THR A 91 0.74 -4.25 -3.93
CA THR A 91 1.81 -5.24 -3.76
C THR A 91 1.70 -6.01 -2.43
N ALA A 92 0.85 -5.52 -1.50
CA ALA A 92 0.58 -6.15 -0.21
C ALA A 92 -0.86 -5.81 0.29
N PRO A 93 -1.38 -6.48 1.34
CA PRO A 93 -2.69 -6.17 1.93
C PRO A 93 -2.88 -4.69 2.28
N ASN A 94 -1.83 -4.08 2.79
CA ASN A 94 -1.80 -2.73 3.34
C ASN A 94 -0.73 -1.88 2.64
N ALA A 95 -0.29 -2.25 1.43
CA ALA A 95 0.67 -1.46 0.69
C ALA A 95 0.46 -1.52 -0.82
N TYR A 96 0.78 -0.42 -1.49
CA TYR A 96 0.85 -0.34 -2.93
C TYR A 96 2.12 0.39 -3.37
N THR A 97 2.61 0.07 -4.55
CA THR A 97 3.82 0.66 -5.11
C THR A 97 3.44 1.60 -6.25
N GLU A 98 3.97 2.81 -6.23
CA GLU A 98 3.92 3.79 -7.33
C GLU A 98 5.26 3.77 -8.07
N HIS A 99 5.25 3.45 -9.37
CA HIS A 99 6.40 3.69 -10.24
C HIS A 99 6.25 5.09 -10.83
N VAL A 100 7.09 6.02 -10.39
CA VAL A 100 6.90 7.46 -10.67
C VAL A 100 7.58 7.85 -11.98
N GLU A 101 6.80 8.29 -12.96
CA GLU A 101 7.32 8.75 -14.25
C GLU A 101 7.67 10.24 -14.22
N LYS A 102 6.86 11.04 -13.53
CA LYS A 102 7.06 12.49 -13.37
C LYS A 102 6.61 12.90 -11.98
N ASN A 103 7.37 13.79 -11.34
CA ASN A 103 6.96 14.41 -10.08
C ASN A 103 7.65 15.76 -9.91
N LEU A 104 6.86 16.84 -9.92
CA LEU A 104 7.35 18.20 -9.68
C LEU A 104 7.56 18.46 -8.19
N HIS A 105 6.78 17.80 -7.33
CA HIS A 105 6.82 18.00 -5.88
C HIS A 105 7.98 17.24 -5.22
N LEU A 106 8.25 16.01 -5.68
CA LEU A 106 9.31 15.14 -5.20
C LEU A 106 10.13 14.58 -6.38
N PRO A 107 10.99 15.40 -7.00
CA PRO A 107 11.76 15.00 -8.19
C PRO A 107 12.65 13.77 -7.97
N GLN A 108 13.09 13.52 -6.74
CA GLN A 108 13.91 12.37 -6.36
C GLN A 108 13.20 11.02 -6.52
N LEU A 109 11.86 11.01 -6.63
CA LEU A 109 11.11 9.78 -6.84
C LEU A 109 11.04 9.38 -8.33
N VAL A 110 11.39 10.27 -9.26
CA VAL A 110 11.30 10.01 -10.70
C VAL A 110 12.19 8.82 -11.10
N GLY A 111 11.59 7.83 -11.76
CA GLY A 111 12.24 6.57 -12.14
C GLY A 111 12.38 5.54 -11.02
N VAL A 112 11.85 5.84 -9.83
CA VAL A 112 11.95 4.99 -8.63
C VAL A 112 10.58 4.48 -8.22
N ASP A 113 10.57 3.28 -7.65
CA ASP A 113 9.40 2.71 -7.00
C ASP A 113 9.24 3.30 -5.59
N ASN A 114 8.11 3.97 -5.37
CA ASN A 114 7.71 4.48 -4.08
C ASN A 114 6.69 3.53 -3.45
N ILE A 115 7.01 2.93 -2.31
CA ILE A 115 6.12 2.00 -1.60
C ILE A 115 5.34 2.79 -0.55
N LEU A 116 4.01 2.75 -0.65
CA LEU A 116 3.11 3.41 0.28
C LEU A 116 2.32 2.38 1.07
N GLU A 117 2.47 2.43 2.39
CA GLU A 117 1.60 1.70 3.30
C GLU A 117 0.31 2.48 3.52
N PHE A 118 -0.82 1.77 3.62
CA PHE A 118 -2.14 2.36 3.82
C PHE A 118 -2.96 1.58 4.84
N GLU A 119 -3.85 2.30 5.52
CA GLU A 119 -4.90 1.75 6.36
C GLU A 119 -6.23 2.34 5.92
N MET A 120 -7.16 1.48 5.51
CA MET A 120 -8.52 1.88 5.16
C MET A 120 -9.41 1.79 6.39
N LYS A 121 -9.82 2.92 6.94
CA LYS A 121 -10.91 2.94 7.92
C LYS A 121 -12.24 2.83 7.18
N GLY A 122 -13.12 1.98 7.70
CA GLY A 122 -14.35 1.53 7.05
C GLY A 122 -15.10 2.64 6.31
N ALA A 123 -15.60 2.30 5.12
CA ALA A 123 -16.27 3.20 4.20
C ALA A 123 -17.27 4.10 4.93
N MET A 124 -17.16 5.42 4.74
CA MET A 124 -18.30 6.30 4.94
C MET A 124 -19.40 5.82 3.98
N SER A 125 -20.42 5.19 4.56
CA SER A 125 -21.74 5.09 3.95
C SER A 125 -22.16 6.52 3.59
N TRP A 126 -22.19 6.85 2.30
CA TRP A 126 -22.92 8.02 1.86
C TRP A 126 -24.42 7.70 1.98
N TYR A 127 -25.18 8.66 2.50
CA TYR A 127 -26.65 8.69 2.37
C TYR A 127 -27.03 8.84 0.90
#